data_AF-A0A2H1V9F3-F1
#
_entry.id   AF-A0A2H1V9F3-F1
#
_cell.length_a   1.000
_cell.length_b   1.000
_cell.length_c   1.000
_cell.angle_alpha   90.00
_cell.angle_beta   90.00
_cell.angle_gamma   90.00
#
_symmetry.space_group_name_H-M   'P 1'
#
loop_
_entity.id
_entity.type
_entity.pdbx_description
1 polymer ?
#
loop_
_entity_poly.entity_id
_entity_poly.type
_entity_poly.pdbx_seq_one_letter_code
_entity_poly.pdbx_strand_id
1 'polypeptide(L)'
;YGLYSSFMGPFVYAIMGTSPQVNLGPSALLSLLTFTYTNGTNSDFAILLCFMAGVVQLIAGIAQLGFLVEFISLPVVSGFTSAAALTIASSQVKGLLGLRYNADTFVTTWKSFFQHVGETRLSDSMLSLGCIIVLTVMKALKDIKIKDKAADEKGCRKAKVLKKLLWFGGVSRNAVVVCLASLIAYFVYEDKSNPFLLTG
;
A
#
# COMPACT_ATOMS: atom_id res chain seq x y z
N TYR A 1 -5.86 -1.05 -13.44
CA TYR A 1 -6.65 -2.21 -12.94
C TYR A 1 -6.83 -2.26 -11.42
N GLY A 2 -5.94 -1.69 -10.60
CA GLY A 2 -6.07 -1.74 -9.13
C GLY A 2 -7.38 -1.18 -8.56
N LEU A 3 -7.86 -0.03 -9.03
CA LEU A 3 -9.13 0.56 -8.60
C LEU A 3 -10.33 -0.37 -8.85
N TYR A 4 -10.39 -1.00 -10.03
CA TYR A 4 -11.44 -1.98 -10.35
C TYR A 4 -11.40 -3.18 -9.40
N SER A 5 -10.20 -3.70 -9.09
CA SER A 5 -10.04 -4.80 -8.14
C SER A 5 -10.43 -4.42 -6.71
N SER A 6 -10.06 -3.23 -6.24
CA SER A 6 -10.41 -2.72 -4.90
C SER A 6 -11.90 -2.56 -4.68
N PHE A 7 -12.66 -2.25 -5.73
CA PHE A 7 -14.11 -2.09 -5.62
C PHE A 7 -14.84 -3.43 -5.75
N MET A 8 -14.50 -4.22 -6.77
CA MET A 8 -15.31 -5.37 -7.15
C MET A 8 -15.18 -6.55 -6.16
N GLY A 9 -14.01 -6.75 -5.56
CA GLY A 9 -13.78 -7.80 -4.56
C GLY A 9 -14.68 -7.65 -3.33
N PRO A 10 -14.63 -6.52 -2.61
CA PRO A 10 -15.52 -6.23 -1.49
C PRO A 10 -17.01 -6.25 -1.86
N PHE A 11 -17.37 -5.77 -3.05
CA PHE A 11 -18.76 -5.79 -3.50
C PHE A 11 -19.31 -7.22 -3.58
N VAL A 12 -18.57 -8.14 -4.19
CA VAL A 12 -18.97 -9.55 -4.27
C VAL A 12 -18.94 -10.21 -2.88
N TYR A 13 -17.94 -9.91 -2.06
CA TYR A 13 -17.85 -10.47 -0.70
C TYR A 13 -18.92 -9.92 0.25
N ALA A 14 -19.43 -8.71 0.05
CA ALA A 14 -20.55 -8.20 0.83
C ALA A 14 -21.82 -9.06 0.66
N ILE A 15 -21.99 -9.71 -0.49
CA ILE A 15 -23.13 -10.57 -0.81
C ILE A 15 -22.88 -12.02 -0.35
N MET A 16 -21.67 -12.54 -0.57
CA MET A 16 -21.36 -13.98 -0.37
C MET A 16 -20.47 -14.29 0.84
N GLY A 17 -19.93 -13.27 1.50
CA GLY A 17 -18.93 -13.41 2.56
C GLY A 17 -19.53 -13.90 3.87
N THR A 18 -18.74 -14.69 4.59
CA THR A 18 -19.12 -15.28 5.89
C THR A 18 -18.65 -14.46 7.09
N SER A 19 -17.61 -13.62 6.93
CA SER A 19 -16.95 -12.92 8.05
C SER A 19 -16.79 -11.42 7.77
N PRO A 20 -17.37 -10.53 8.58
CA PRO A 20 -17.35 -9.08 8.35
C PRO A 20 -15.96 -8.43 8.58
N GLN A 21 -14.99 -9.19 9.09
CA GLN A 21 -13.65 -8.68 9.45
C GLN A 21 -12.61 -8.89 8.35
N VAL A 22 -12.97 -9.57 7.24
CA VAL A 22 -12.04 -9.83 6.14
C VAL A 22 -11.95 -8.62 5.24
N ASN A 23 -10.75 -8.06 5.11
CA ASN A 23 -10.48 -6.98 4.17
C ASN A 23 -10.02 -7.56 2.82
N LEU A 24 -10.83 -7.36 1.79
CA LEU A 24 -10.50 -7.74 0.41
C LEU A 24 -10.06 -6.52 -0.36
N GLY A 25 -8.84 -6.56 -0.88
CA GLY A 25 -8.31 -5.51 -1.72
C GLY A 25 -7.08 -6.00 -2.45
N PRO A 26 -6.63 -5.26 -3.48
CA PRO A 26 -5.39 -5.57 -4.15
C PRO A 26 -4.24 -5.48 -3.14
N SER A 27 -3.56 -6.60 -2.94
CA SER A 27 -2.34 -6.62 -2.14
C SER A 27 -1.14 -6.40 -3.06
N ALA A 28 -0.10 -5.73 -2.53
CA ALA A 28 1.14 -5.48 -3.26
C ALA A 28 1.79 -6.80 -3.73
N LEU A 29 1.68 -7.85 -2.93
CA LEU A 29 2.19 -9.18 -3.26
C LEU A 29 1.47 -9.81 -4.46
N LEU A 30 0.12 -9.80 -4.48
CA LEU A 30 -0.64 -10.33 -5.62
C LEU A 30 -0.35 -9.55 -6.90
N SER A 31 -0.16 -8.23 -6.77
CA SER A 31 0.22 -7.37 -7.89
C SER A 31 1.61 -7.72 -8.43
N LEU A 32 2.57 -7.96 -7.54
CA LEU A 32 3.93 -8.36 -7.92
C LEU A 32 3.95 -9.74 -8.60
N LEU A 33 3.25 -10.73 -8.04
CA LEU A 33 3.17 -12.07 -8.64
C LEU A 33 2.49 -12.01 -10.01
N THR A 34 1.38 -11.29 -10.13
CA THR A 34 0.71 -11.06 -11.42
C THR A 34 1.69 -10.45 -12.42
N PHE A 35 2.41 -9.40 -12.01
CA PHE A 35 3.41 -8.74 -12.85
C PHE A 35 4.49 -9.71 -13.33
N THR A 36 5.00 -10.62 -12.50
CA THR A 36 6.03 -11.58 -12.94
C THR A 36 5.56 -12.52 -14.07
N TYR A 37 4.26 -12.83 -14.14
CA TYR A 37 3.70 -13.67 -15.20
C TYR A 37 3.15 -12.89 -16.39
N THR A 38 2.88 -11.59 -16.23
CA THR A 38 2.31 -10.73 -17.27
C THR A 38 3.28 -9.67 -17.78
N ASN A 39 4.53 -9.66 -17.31
CA ASN A 39 5.53 -8.68 -17.75
C ASN A 39 5.84 -8.90 -19.24
N GLY A 40 5.76 -7.83 -20.04
CA GLY A 40 5.99 -7.89 -21.48
C GLY A 40 4.84 -8.46 -22.31
N THR A 41 3.67 -8.74 -21.73
CA THR A 41 2.47 -9.20 -22.45
C THR A 41 1.32 -8.18 -22.39
N ASN A 42 0.27 -8.41 -23.20
CA ASN A 42 -0.92 -7.56 -23.20
C ASN A 42 -1.72 -7.71 -21.89
N SER A 43 -2.51 -6.68 -21.57
CA SER A 43 -3.35 -6.68 -20.35
C SER A 43 -4.39 -7.82 -20.31
N ASP A 44 -4.72 -8.40 -21.47
CA ASP A 44 -5.62 -9.55 -21.58
C ASP A 44 -5.09 -10.79 -20.84
N PHE A 45 -3.76 -10.97 -20.78
CA PHE A 45 -3.15 -12.08 -20.03
C PHE A 45 -3.39 -11.96 -18.53
N ALA A 46 -3.43 -10.74 -17.98
CA ALA A 46 -3.75 -10.53 -16.58
C ALA A 46 -5.22 -10.88 -16.28
N ILE A 47 -6.12 -10.57 -17.22
CA ILE A 47 -7.54 -10.93 -17.11
C ILE A 47 -7.71 -12.46 -17.18
N LEU A 48 -7.03 -13.11 -18.12
CA LEU A 48 -7.04 -14.57 -18.25
C LEU A 48 -6.46 -15.25 -17.01
N LEU A 49 -5.34 -14.75 -16.47
CA LEU A 49 -4.74 -15.26 -15.24
C LEU A 49 -5.71 -15.14 -14.05
N CYS A 50 -6.38 -14.00 -13.92
CA CYS A 50 -7.39 -13.78 -12.89
C CYS A 50 -8.58 -14.74 -13.03
N PHE A 51 -9.06 -14.95 -14.26
CA PHE A 51 -10.12 -15.90 -14.55
C PHE A 51 -9.73 -17.34 -14.20
N MET A 52 -8.54 -17.77 -14.64
CA MET A 52 -8.00 -19.10 -14.35
C MET A 52 -7.79 -19.33 -12.84
N ALA A 53 -7.27 -18.33 -12.13
CA ALA A 53 -7.14 -18.38 -10.67
C ALA A 53 -8.51 -18.55 -9.99
N GLY A 54 -9.54 -17.84 -10.46
CA GLY A 54 -10.91 -17.99 -9.99
C GLY A 54 -11.48 -19.39 -10.23
N VAL A 55 -11.26 -19.98 -11.41
CA VAL A 55 -11.67 -21.36 -11.73
C VAL A 55 -10.99 -22.36 -10.79
N VAL A 56 -9.67 -22.24 -10.61
CA VAL A 56 -8.92 -23.13 -9.70
C VAL A 56 -9.43 -22.98 -8.25
N GLN A 57 -9.69 -21.76 -7.81
CA GLN A 57 -10.20 -21.50 -6.46
C GLN A 57 -11.63 -22.04 -6.27
N LEU A 58 -12.47 -21.97 -7.30
CA LEU A 58 -13.81 -22.57 -7.30
C LEU A 58 -13.72 -24.09 -7.21
N ILE A 59 -12.87 -24.73 -8.02
CA ILE A 59 -12.64 -26.19 -7.97
C ILE A 59 -12.13 -26.60 -6.58
N ALA A 60 -11.18 -25.87 -6.01
CA ALA A 60 -10.65 -26.13 -4.67
C ALA A 60 -11.73 -25.98 -3.58
N GLY A 61 -12.64 -25.00 -3.74
CA GLY A 61 -13.79 -24.80 -2.85
C GLY A 61 -14.81 -25.94 -2.93
N ILE A 62 -15.16 -26.40 -4.14
CA ILE A 62 -16.05 -27.56 -4.36
C ILE A 62 -15.45 -28.83 -3.78
N ALA A 63 -14.15 -29.05 -3.99
CA ALA A 63 -13.41 -30.18 -3.43
C ALA A 63 -13.11 -30.05 -1.93
N GLN A 64 -13.59 -28.98 -1.27
CA GLN A 64 -13.40 -28.69 0.15
C GLN A 64 -11.93 -28.75 0.60
N LEU A 65 -11.01 -28.29 -0.25
CA LEU A 65 -9.56 -28.30 0.03
C LEU A 65 -9.13 -27.30 1.11
N GLY A 66 -10.06 -26.70 1.85
CA GLY A 66 -9.77 -25.83 2.99
C GLY A 66 -8.92 -26.53 4.06
N PHE A 67 -9.06 -27.85 4.20
CA PHE A 67 -8.27 -28.64 5.16
C PHE A 67 -6.75 -28.61 4.85
N LEU A 68 -6.34 -28.35 3.60
CA LEU A 68 -4.92 -28.20 3.25
C LEU A 68 -4.29 -27.00 3.95
N VAL A 69 -5.06 -25.95 4.22
CA VAL A 69 -4.58 -24.74 4.89
C VAL A 69 -4.16 -25.05 6.33
N GLU A 70 -4.80 -26.02 6.98
CA GLU A 70 -4.46 -26.44 8.34
C GLU A 70 -3.10 -27.17 8.42
N PHE A 71 -2.61 -27.72 7.30
CA PHE A 71 -1.27 -28.32 7.21
C PHE A 71 -0.16 -27.28 7.00
N ILE A 72 -0.50 -26.02 6.73
CA ILE A 72 0.51 -24.97 6.58
C ILE A 72 0.96 -24.52 7.96
N SER A 73 2.21 -24.83 8.31
CA SER A 73 2.76 -24.48 9.62
C SER A 73 2.93 -22.96 9.79
N LEU A 74 2.72 -22.47 11.01
CA LEU A 74 2.91 -21.06 11.35
C LEU A 74 4.30 -20.50 10.95
N PRO A 75 5.42 -21.26 11.11
CA PRO A 75 6.73 -20.80 10.64
C PRO A 75 6.79 -20.56 9.13
N VAL A 76 6.09 -21.37 8.31
CA VAL A 76 6.06 -21.22 6.85
C VAL A 76 5.31 -19.95 6.46
N VAL A 77 4.13 -19.72 7.05
CA VAL A 77 3.35 -18.50 6.80
C VAL A 77 4.12 -17.25 7.25
N SER A 78 4.78 -17.30 8.40
CA SER A 78 5.60 -16.21 8.93
C SER A 78 6.81 -15.93 8.03
N GLY A 79 7.53 -16.96 7.60
CA GLY A 79 8.66 -16.84 6.69
C GLY A 79 8.26 -16.25 5.33
N PHE A 80 7.17 -16.75 4.75
CA PHE A 80 6.61 -16.23 3.50
C PHE A 80 6.20 -14.75 3.62
N THR A 81 5.48 -14.40 4.69
CA THR A 81 5.02 -13.02 4.93
C THR A 81 6.21 -12.08 5.13
N SER A 82 7.25 -12.52 5.85
CA SER A 82 8.47 -11.73 6.07
C SER A 82 9.24 -11.51 4.76
N ALA A 83 9.41 -12.55 3.94
CA ALA A 83 10.05 -12.45 2.63
C ALA A 83 9.26 -11.53 1.67
N ALA A 84 7.93 -11.64 1.65
CA ALA A 84 7.06 -10.75 0.89
C ALA A 84 7.19 -9.29 1.35
N ALA A 85 7.20 -9.05 2.67
CA ALA A 85 7.37 -7.70 3.22
C ALA A 85 8.72 -7.08 2.83
N LEU A 86 9.82 -7.84 2.90
CA LEU A 86 11.14 -7.39 2.44
C LEU A 86 11.16 -7.08 0.94
N THR A 87 10.54 -7.94 0.13
CA THR A 87 10.47 -7.75 -1.32
C THR A 87 9.67 -6.50 -1.69
N ILE A 88 8.52 -6.31 -1.04
CA ILE A 88 7.70 -5.10 -1.22
C ILE A 88 8.51 -3.87 -0.80
N ALA A 89 9.12 -3.87 0.37
CA ALA A 89 9.94 -2.75 0.84
C ALA A 89 11.05 -2.39 -0.15
N SER A 90 11.80 -3.39 -0.65
CA SER A 90 12.84 -3.19 -1.65
C SER A 90 12.31 -2.62 -2.97
N SER A 91 11.11 -3.05 -3.42
CA SER A 91 10.50 -2.52 -4.65
C SER A 91 10.16 -1.02 -4.57
N GLN A 92 9.97 -0.48 -3.36
CA GLN A 92 9.64 0.93 -3.13
C GLN A 92 10.88 1.83 -3.07
N VAL A 93 12.08 1.29 -2.77
CA VAL A 93 13.31 2.08 -2.59
C VAL A 93 13.63 2.94 -3.81
N LYS A 94 13.44 2.39 -5.03
CA LYS A 94 13.65 3.14 -6.28
C LYS A 94 12.77 4.39 -6.38
N GLY A 95 11.50 4.29 -5.95
CA GLY A 95 10.55 5.39 -5.95
C GLY A 95 10.88 6.44 -4.89
N LEU A 96 11.38 6.02 -3.73
CA LEU A 96 11.79 6.95 -2.67
C LEU A 96 12.94 7.86 -3.09
N LEU A 97 13.89 7.35 -3.88
CA LEU A 97 15.08 8.11 -4.30
C LEU A 97 14.98 8.72 -5.72
N GLY A 98 13.84 8.56 -6.39
CA GLY A 98 13.64 9.03 -7.78
C GLY A 98 14.48 8.27 -8.82
N LEU A 99 14.92 7.06 -8.52
CA LEU A 99 15.73 6.24 -9.42
C LEU A 99 14.85 5.51 -10.46
N ARG A 100 15.34 5.40 -11.70
CA ARG A 100 14.67 4.68 -12.79
C ARG A 100 15.53 3.53 -13.28
N TYR A 101 15.16 2.33 -12.85
CA TYR A 101 15.71 1.09 -13.39
C TYR A 101 14.63 0.00 -13.38
N ASN A 102 14.76 -0.92 -14.34
CA ASN A 102 13.94 -2.13 -14.38
C ASN A 102 14.64 -3.21 -13.57
N ALA A 103 13.94 -3.75 -12.58
CA ALA A 103 14.40 -4.86 -11.78
C ALA A 103 13.21 -5.75 -11.44
N ASP A 104 13.31 -7.02 -11.84
CA ASP A 104 12.22 -7.98 -11.73
C ASP A 104 12.33 -8.87 -10.48
N THR A 105 13.43 -8.77 -9.73
CA THR A 105 13.71 -9.64 -8.58
C THR A 105 14.36 -8.85 -7.44
N PHE A 106 14.26 -9.37 -6.21
CA PHE A 106 14.90 -8.77 -5.05
C PHE A 106 16.40 -8.52 -5.26
N VAL A 107 17.13 -9.54 -5.74
CA VAL A 107 18.59 -9.45 -5.95
C VAL A 107 18.96 -8.43 -7.02
N THR A 108 18.24 -8.43 -8.14
CA THR A 108 18.48 -7.46 -9.23
C THR A 108 18.12 -6.05 -8.79
N THR A 109 17.09 -5.88 -7.95
CA THR A 109 16.72 -4.57 -7.37
C THR A 109 17.86 -3.96 -6.58
N TRP A 110 18.53 -4.73 -5.72
CA TRP A 110 19.66 -4.24 -4.92
C TRP A 110 20.92 -4.04 -5.74
N LYS A 111 21.22 -4.92 -6.70
CA LYS A 111 22.35 -4.73 -7.61
C LYS A 111 22.21 -3.44 -8.42
N SER A 112 21.04 -3.22 -9.02
CA SER A 112 20.75 -2.00 -9.79
C SER A 112 20.72 -0.76 -8.90
N PHE A 113 20.23 -0.87 -7.68
CA PHE A 113 20.27 0.22 -6.69
C PHE A 113 21.70 0.70 -6.44
N PHE A 114 22.64 -0.20 -6.12
CA PHE A 114 24.03 0.18 -5.85
C PHE A 114 24.74 0.74 -7.08
N GLN A 115 24.35 0.30 -8.29
CA GLN A 115 24.90 0.84 -9.54
C GLN A 115 24.42 2.25 -9.85
N HIS A 116 23.16 2.58 -9.54
CA HIS A 116 22.54 3.87 -9.89
C HIS A 116 22.38 4.82 -8.70
N VAL A 117 22.99 4.52 -7.55
CA VAL A 117 22.88 5.36 -6.34
C VAL A 117 23.41 6.80 -6.55
N GLY A 118 24.31 6.98 -7.51
CA GLY A 118 24.80 8.31 -7.90
C GLY A 118 23.82 9.13 -8.73
N GLU A 119 22.79 8.51 -9.33
CA GLU A 119 21.78 9.18 -10.17
C GLU A 119 20.55 9.64 -9.36
N THR A 120 20.70 9.75 -8.05
CA THR A 120 19.61 10.09 -7.14
C THR A 120 19.09 11.50 -7.39
N ARG A 121 17.77 11.62 -7.52
CA ARG A 121 17.12 12.92 -7.70
C ARG A 121 16.78 13.48 -6.32
N LEU A 122 17.49 14.53 -5.94
CA LEU A 122 17.31 15.20 -4.65
C LEU A 122 15.88 15.73 -4.45
N SER A 123 15.24 16.22 -5.51
CA SER A 123 13.86 16.70 -5.50
C SER A 123 12.86 15.61 -5.13
N ASP A 124 12.89 14.47 -5.82
CA ASP A 124 12.00 13.33 -5.56
C ASP A 124 12.25 12.75 -4.15
N SER A 125 13.53 12.74 -3.72
CA SER A 125 13.93 12.28 -2.38
C SER A 125 13.43 13.21 -1.26
N MET A 126 13.47 14.53 -1.46
CA MET A 126 12.95 15.50 -0.50
C MET A 126 11.43 15.39 -0.37
N LEU A 127 10.71 15.22 -1.49
CA LEU A 127 9.26 15.04 -1.49
C LEU A 127 8.87 13.73 -0.78
N SER A 128 9.56 12.63 -1.07
CA SER A 128 9.28 11.32 -0.46
C SER A 128 9.56 11.34 1.05
N LEU A 129 10.66 11.94 1.49
CA LEU A 129 10.97 12.17 2.90
C LEU A 129 9.92 13.05 3.59
N GLY A 130 9.48 14.13 2.94
CA GLY A 130 8.41 14.99 3.43
C GLY A 130 7.10 14.22 3.66
N CYS A 131 6.69 13.40 2.69
CA CYS A 131 5.53 12.52 2.80
C CYS A 131 5.65 11.54 3.97
N ILE A 132 6.83 10.92 4.16
CA ILE A 132 7.09 10.01 5.29
C ILE A 132 6.99 10.72 6.64
N ILE A 133 7.53 11.94 6.74
CA ILE A 133 7.45 12.74 7.97
C ILE A 133 5.99 13.07 8.29
N VAL A 134 5.23 13.57 7.30
CA VAL A 134 3.80 13.90 7.49
C VAL A 134 3.01 12.66 7.92
N LEU A 135 3.21 11.52 7.25
CA LEU A 135 2.55 10.26 7.62
C LEU A 135 2.87 9.83 9.06
N THR A 136 4.13 9.95 9.46
CA THR A 136 4.60 9.56 10.80
C THR A 136 4.04 10.50 11.86
N VAL A 137 4.05 11.81 11.62
CA VAL A 137 3.45 12.82 12.52
C VAL A 137 1.95 12.58 12.65
N MET A 138 1.22 12.39 11.55
CA MET A 138 -0.22 12.11 11.60
C MET A 138 -0.55 10.80 12.30
N LYS A 139 0.32 9.78 12.17
CA LYS A 139 0.20 8.55 12.96
C LYS A 139 0.42 8.81 14.45
N ALA A 140 1.47 9.55 14.80
CA ALA A 140 1.77 9.90 16.20
C ALA A 140 0.62 10.71 16.83
N LEU A 141 0.02 11.66 16.10
CA LEU A 141 -1.15 12.44 16.56
C LEU A 141 -2.35 11.56 16.92
N LYS A 142 -2.55 10.44 16.22
CA LYS A 142 -3.61 9.46 16.54
C LYS A 142 -3.35 8.72 17.86
N ASP A 143 -2.07 8.47 18.16
CA ASP A 143 -1.63 7.65 19.29
C ASP A 143 -1.45 8.47 20.58
N ILE A 144 -1.62 9.80 20.53
CA ILE A 144 -1.63 10.67 21.72
C ILE A 144 -2.85 10.32 22.60
N LYS A 145 -2.59 9.63 23.70
CA LYS A 145 -3.57 9.36 24.75
C LYS A 145 -3.81 10.64 25.55
N ILE A 146 -4.84 11.41 25.17
CA ILE A 146 -5.33 12.52 25.99
C ILE A 146 -5.85 11.93 27.30
N LYS A 147 -5.18 12.24 28.41
CA LYS A 147 -5.59 11.85 29.76
C LYS A 147 -6.84 12.66 30.11
N ASP A 148 -7.96 11.99 30.36
CA ASP A 148 -9.17 12.63 30.89
C ASP A 148 -8.85 13.20 32.28
N LYS A 149 -8.38 14.44 32.35
CA LYS A 149 -8.37 15.18 33.62
C LYS A 149 -9.76 15.76 33.82
N ALA A 150 -10.48 15.15 34.76
CA ALA A 150 -11.74 15.65 35.27
C ALA A 150 -11.51 16.99 35.98
N ALA A 151 -11.79 18.09 35.27
CA ALA A 151 -12.08 19.39 35.85
C ALA A 151 -12.93 20.14 34.81
N ASP A 152 -14.24 20.25 35.06
CA ASP A 152 -15.24 20.96 34.26
C ASP A 152 -15.93 20.18 33.11
N GLU A 153 -17.28 20.19 33.12
CA GLU A 153 -18.18 19.56 32.14
C GLU A 153 -17.96 20.11 30.72
N LYS A 154 -17.58 21.39 30.58
CA LYS A 154 -17.22 22.01 29.30
C LYS A 154 -15.84 21.57 28.81
N GLY A 155 -14.90 21.30 29.72
CA GLY A 155 -13.57 20.75 29.42
C GLY A 155 -13.67 19.35 28.81
N CYS A 156 -14.56 18.50 29.34
CA CYS A 156 -14.82 17.15 28.84
C CYS A 156 -15.36 17.14 27.40
N ARG A 157 -16.28 18.06 27.05
CA ARG A 157 -16.84 18.15 25.68
C ARG A 157 -15.78 18.59 24.66
N LYS A 158 -14.93 19.57 24.99
CA LYS A 158 -13.82 19.99 24.13
C LYS A 158 -12.78 18.87 23.95
N ALA A 159 -12.44 18.15 25.01
CA ALA A 159 -11.53 17.01 24.96
C ALA A 159 -12.05 15.87 24.07
N LYS A 160 -13.36 15.55 24.15
CA LYS A 160 -14.02 14.56 23.28
C LYS A 160 -14.00 14.97 21.81
N VAL A 161 -14.30 16.23 21.51
CA VAL A 161 -14.25 16.77 20.14
C VAL A 161 -12.82 16.74 19.59
N LEU A 162 -11.83 17.20 20.37
CA LEU A 162 -10.42 17.16 19.99
C LEU A 162 -9.94 15.72 19.73
N LYS A 163 -10.29 14.77 20.60
CA LYS A 163 -9.97 13.35 20.41
C LYS A 163 -10.60 12.77 19.13
N LYS A 164 -11.84 13.14 18.82
CA LYS A 164 -12.53 12.71 17.58
C LYS A 164 -11.87 13.32 16.34
N LEU A 165 -11.45 14.58 16.40
CA LEU A 165 -10.71 15.25 15.32
C LEU A 165 -9.32 14.64 15.11
N LEU A 166 -8.57 14.37 16.19
CA LEU A 166 -7.25 13.71 16.12
C LEU A 166 -7.37 12.29 15.55
N TRP A 167 -8.39 11.53 15.97
CA TRP A 167 -8.66 10.20 15.43
C TRP A 167 -9.01 10.27 13.94
N PHE A 168 -9.87 11.20 13.53
CA PHE A 168 -10.26 11.39 12.13
C PHE A 168 -9.08 11.84 11.25
N GLY A 169 -8.25 12.76 11.75
CA GLY A 169 -7.00 13.14 11.09
C GLY A 169 -6.06 11.94 10.93
N GLY A 170 -5.91 11.11 11.96
CA GLY A 170 -5.11 9.89 11.91
C GLY A 170 -5.60 8.84 10.91
N VAL A 171 -6.92 8.70 10.72
CA VAL A 171 -7.52 7.76 9.76
C VAL A 171 -7.35 8.24 8.32
N SER A 172 -7.54 9.55 8.09
CA SER A 172 -7.45 10.18 6.76
C SER A 172 -6.01 10.42 6.27
N ARG A 173 -4.99 10.08 7.07
CA ARG A 173 -3.56 10.36 6.79
C ARG A 173 -3.09 10.03 5.37
N ASN A 174 -3.51 8.89 4.82
CA ASN A 174 -3.08 8.47 3.47
C ASN A 174 -3.69 9.38 2.40
N ALA A 175 -4.97 9.73 2.54
CA ALA A 175 -5.64 10.64 1.60
C ALA A 175 -5.05 12.05 1.69
N VAL A 176 -4.81 12.54 2.90
CA VAL A 176 -4.21 13.88 3.13
C VAL A 176 -2.84 13.97 2.47
N VAL A 177 -1.98 12.96 2.63
CA VAL A 177 -0.63 12.96 2.04
C VAL A 177 -0.69 12.92 0.51
N VAL A 178 -1.60 12.12 -0.07
CA VAL A 178 -1.79 12.09 -1.53
C VAL A 178 -2.24 13.46 -2.04
N CYS A 179 -3.27 14.08 -1.44
CA CYS A 179 -3.74 15.39 -1.86
C CYS A 179 -2.67 16.50 -1.72
N LEU A 180 -1.93 16.52 -0.61
CA LEU A 180 -0.85 17.49 -0.40
C LEU A 180 0.28 17.29 -1.41
N ALA A 181 0.73 16.05 -1.63
CA ALA A 181 1.76 15.75 -2.61
C ALA A 181 1.33 16.13 -4.03
N SER A 182 0.07 15.86 -4.40
CA SER A 182 -0.49 16.27 -5.69
C SER A 182 -0.54 17.80 -5.86
N LEU A 183 -0.89 18.55 -4.82
CA LEU A 183 -0.88 20.02 -4.86
C LEU A 183 0.54 20.57 -5.01
N ILE A 184 1.51 20.05 -4.24
CA ILE A 184 2.92 20.46 -4.34
C ILE A 184 3.46 20.16 -5.75
N ALA A 185 3.16 18.98 -6.30
CA ALA A 185 3.55 18.61 -7.66
C ALA A 185 2.91 19.55 -8.70
N TYR A 186 1.64 19.93 -8.53
CA TYR A 186 0.93 20.86 -9.41
C TYR A 186 1.58 22.25 -9.42
N PHE A 187 1.85 22.83 -8.25
CA PHE A 187 2.49 24.15 -8.16
C PHE A 187 3.90 24.18 -8.75
N VAL A 188 4.66 23.10 -8.56
CA VAL A 188 6.02 22.99 -9.12
C VAL A 188 6.01 22.78 -10.63
N TYR A 189 4.99 22.09 -11.17
CA TYR A 189 4.79 21.97 -12.62
C TYR A 189 4.44 23.32 -13.28
N GLU A 190 3.63 24.14 -12.60
CA GLU A 190 3.23 25.47 -13.07
C GLU A 190 4.42 26.45 -13.11
N ASP A 191 5.42 26.26 -12.25
CA ASP A 191 6.67 27.05 -12.20
C ASP A 191 7.72 26.63 -13.26
N LYS A 192 7.36 25.78 -14.24
CA LYS A 192 8.18 25.27 -15.37
C LYS A 192 9.51 24.59 -15.01
N SER A 193 9.83 24.47 -13.73
CA SER A 193 10.83 23.54 -13.26
C SER A 193 10.23 22.14 -13.41
N ASN A 194 10.89 21.23 -14.14
CA ASN A 194 10.49 19.82 -14.20
C ASN A 194 11.35 18.95 -13.23
N PRO A 195 11.33 19.17 -11.90
CA PRO A 195 12.21 18.45 -10.99
C PRO A 195 11.64 17.08 -10.60
N PHE A 196 10.36 16.82 -10.84
CA PHE A 196 9.69 15.58 -10.42
C PHE A 196 9.43 14.66 -11.59
N LEU A 197 9.60 13.37 -11.33
CA LEU A 197 9.30 12.35 -12.30
C LEU A 197 7.85 11.88 -12.14
N LEU A 198 6.96 12.43 -12.96
CA LEU A 198 5.55 12.03 -12.99
C LEU A 198 5.45 10.54 -13.37
N THR A 199 5.12 9.69 -12.39
CA THR A 199 4.70 8.31 -12.60
C THR A 199 3.20 8.29 -12.84
N GLY A 200 2.80 8.49 -14.10
CA GLY A 200 1.45 8.22 -14.60
C GLY A 200 1.45 6.96 -15.45
#